data_AF-A0A8X8KJE7-F1
#
_entry.id   AF-A0A8X8KJE7-F1
#
_cell.length_a   1.000
_cell.length_b   1.000
_cell.length_c   1.000
_cell.angle_alpha   90.00
_cell.angle_beta   90.00
_cell.angle_gamma   90.00
#
_symmetry.space_group_name_H-M   'P 1'
#
loop_
_entity.id
_entity.type
_entity.pdbx_description
1 polymer ?
#
loop_
_entity_poly.entity_id
_entity_poly.type
_entity_poly.pdbx_seq_one_letter_code
_entity_poly.pdbx_strand_id
1 'polypeptide(L)'
;MSKVTEVSIDLIETIELVNEELSFNGNNSEVVHQDHEIISTIEAENHTTIEVVFNILDLKMHTLNLKGYILGVYEKAIENFDVDEEFEMLWSTEFGKHNGFSPREFIRILEEDEAYFKEQLNELQNQK
;
A
#
# COMPACT_ATOMS: atom_id res chain seq x y z
N MET A 1 -28.48 34.29 -4.82
CA MET A 1 -27.33 33.65 -4.14
C MET A 1 -27.24 32.24 -4.67
N SER A 2 -26.25 31.96 -5.53
CA SER A 2 -25.98 30.61 -6.01
C SER A 2 -25.45 29.79 -4.83
N LYS A 3 -26.10 28.68 -4.51
CA LYS A 3 -25.48 27.64 -3.68
C LYS A 3 -24.29 27.14 -4.48
N VAL A 4 -23.09 27.51 -4.04
CA VAL A 4 -21.88 26.79 -4.46
C VAL A 4 -22.06 25.39 -3.91
N THR A 5 -22.27 24.43 -4.80
CA THR A 5 -22.26 23.02 -4.44
C THR A 5 -20.82 22.71 -4.04
N GLU A 6 -20.57 22.65 -2.74
CA GLU A 6 -19.28 22.21 -2.21
C GLU A 6 -19.13 20.73 -2.58
N VAL A 7 -18.23 20.45 -3.52
CA VAL A 7 -17.88 19.07 -3.90
C VAL A 7 -17.05 18.52 -2.75
N SER A 8 -17.69 17.75 -1.87
CA SER A 8 -17.00 16.97 -0.86
C SER A 8 -16.36 15.77 -1.54
N ILE A 9 -15.03 15.66 -1.46
CA ILE A 9 -14.30 14.47 -1.93
C ILE A 9 -14.30 13.45 -0.80
N ASP A 10 -14.75 12.24 -1.10
CA ASP A 10 -14.56 11.12 -0.19
C ASP A 10 -13.13 10.59 -0.36
N LEU A 11 -12.30 10.85 0.65
CA LEU A 11 -10.89 10.49 0.64
C LEU A 11 -10.69 8.97 0.73
N ILE A 12 -11.57 8.26 1.43
CA ILE A 12 -11.51 6.80 1.56
C ILE A 12 -11.81 6.18 0.19
N GLU A 13 -12.94 6.55 -0.41
CA GLU A 13 -13.33 6.06 -1.74
C GLU A 13 -12.25 6.38 -2.79
N THR A 14 -11.62 7.55 -2.69
CA THR A 14 -10.52 7.90 -3.61
C THR A 14 -9.31 6.99 -3.46
N ILE A 15 -8.95 6.60 -2.23
CA ILE A 15 -7.83 5.68 -1.98
C ILE A 15 -8.20 4.26 -2.41
N GLU A 16 -9.42 3.81 -2.14
CA GLU A 16 -9.93 2.51 -2.60
C GLU A 16 -9.88 2.40 -4.13
N LEU A 17 -10.29 3.45 -4.85
CA LEU A 17 -10.19 3.50 -6.31
C LEU A 17 -8.74 3.44 -6.80
N VAL A 18 -7.80 4.06 -6.08
CA VAL A 18 -6.37 3.95 -6.42
C VAL A 18 -5.87 2.51 -6.17
N ASN A 19 -6.32 1.84 -5.12
CA ASN A 19 -5.97 0.42 -4.88
C ASN A 19 -6.51 -0.48 -5.99
N GLU A 20 -7.73 -0.22 -6.47
CA GLU A 20 -8.32 -0.93 -7.62
C GLU A 20 -7.50 -0.73 -8.89
N GLU A 21 -7.11 0.52 -9.19
CA GLU A 21 -6.29 0.84 -10.37
C GLU A 21 -4.88 0.24 -10.29
N LEU A 22 -4.32 0.10 -9.09
CA LEU A 22 -3.06 -0.60 -8.83
C LEU A 22 -3.24 -2.13 -8.72
N SER A 23 -4.44 -2.65 -8.93
CA SER A 23 -4.77 -4.07 -8.81
C SER A 23 -4.45 -4.71 -7.44
N PHE A 24 -4.31 -3.91 -6.38
CA PHE A 24 -4.05 -4.43 -5.02
C PHE A 24 -5.28 -5.14 -4.43
N ASN A 25 -6.48 -4.83 -4.90
CA ASN A 25 -7.70 -5.51 -4.48
C ASN A 25 -7.80 -6.96 -5.00
N GLY A 26 -6.88 -7.40 -5.87
CA GLY A 26 -6.85 -8.75 -6.42
C GLY A 26 -6.53 -9.84 -5.38
N ASN A 27 -5.74 -9.49 -4.35
CA ASN A 27 -5.50 -10.32 -3.17
C ASN A 27 -6.32 -9.80 -2.00
N ASN A 28 -5.94 -8.63 -1.47
CA ASN A 28 -6.65 -7.95 -0.39
C ASN A 28 -6.16 -6.50 -0.27
N SER A 29 -7.09 -5.57 -0.04
CA SER A 29 -6.73 -4.24 0.45
C SER A 29 -7.84 -3.71 1.34
N GLU A 30 -7.47 -2.94 2.37
CA GLU A 30 -8.42 -2.33 3.30
C GLU A 30 -8.05 -0.87 3.54
N VAL A 31 -9.03 0.02 3.52
CA VAL A 31 -8.84 1.45 3.81
C VAL A 31 -9.69 1.83 5.02
N VAL A 32 -9.04 2.31 6.07
CA VAL A 32 -9.70 2.69 7.33
C VAL A 32 -9.35 4.11 7.74
N HIS A 33 -10.33 4.81 8.33
CA HIS A 33 -10.11 6.11 8.96
C HIS A 33 -9.80 5.92 10.45
N GLN A 34 -8.64 6.40 10.88
CA GLN A 34 -8.22 6.41 12.28
C GLN A 34 -7.78 7.82 12.70
N ASP A 35 -8.53 8.44 13.63
CA ASP A 35 -8.27 9.79 14.15
C ASP A 35 -8.05 10.86 13.06
N HIS A 36 -6.79 11.23 12.80
CA HIS A 36 -6.40 12.27 11.84
C HIS A 36 -5.74 11.70 10.57
N GLU A 37 -5.81 10.37 10.40
CA GLU A 37 -5.12 9.63 9.36
C GLU A 37 -6.08 8.67 8.65
N ILE A 38 -5.76 8.35 7.40
CA ILE A 38 -6.36 7.22 6.68
C ILE A 38 -5.25 6.20 6.50
N ILE A 39 -5.50 4.95 6.85
CA ILE A 39 -4.54 3.85 6.69
C ILE A 39 -5.07 2.96 5.58
N SER A 40 -4.26 2.72 4.57
CA SER A 40 -4.51 1.72 3.55
C SER A 40 -3.55 0.56 3.74
N THR A 41 -4.09 -0.63 3.98
CA THR A 41 -3.30 -1.86 4.05
C THR A 41 -3.41 -2.58 2.71
N ILE A 42 -2.28 -2.89 2.09
CA ILE A 42 -2.21 -3.66 0.83
C ILE A 42 -1.48 -4.98 1.06
N GLU A 43 -1.95 -6.06 0.46
CA GLU A 43 -1.42 -7.42 0.64
C GLU A 43 -0.88 -7.98 -0.69
N ALA A 44 0.35 -8.51 -0.68
CA ALA A 44 0.95 -9.21 -1.80
C ALA A 44 0.53 -10.68 -1.87
N GLU A 45 0.94 -11.39 -2.93
CA GLU A 45 0.52 -12.76 -3.20
C GLU A 45 0.92 -13.75 -2.11
N ASN A 46 2.06 -13.56 -1.45
CA ASN A 46 2.51 -14.40 -0.34
C ASN A 46 2.21 -13.80 1.04
N HIS A 47 1.21 -12.93 1.12
CA HIS A 47 0.64 -12.38 2.36
C HIS A 47 1.50 -11.34 3.10
N THR A 48 2.57 -10.84 2.49
CA THR A 48 3.23 -9.64 3.01
C THR A 48 2.27 -8.46 2.92
N THR A 49 2.14 -7.69 4.00
CA THR A 49 1.30 -6.50 4.06
C THR A 49 2.13 -5.24 4.20
N ILE A 50 1.77 -4.18 3.48
CA ILE A 50 2.31 -2.83 3.68
C ILE A 50 1.19 -1.91 4.16
N GLU A 51 1.44 -1.18 5.25
CA GLU A 51 0.57 -0.11 5.72
C GLU A 51 1.01 1.23 5.10
N VAL A 52 0.09 1.88 4.38
CA VAL A 52 0.28 3.19 3.77
C VAL A 52 -0.55 4.20 4.53
N VAL A 53 0.15 5.07 5.27
CA VAL A 53 -0.48 6.04 6.18
C VAL A 53 -0.58 7.40 5.51
N PHE A 54 -1.80 7.94 5.46
CA PHE A 54 -2.10 9.24 4.88
C PHE A 54 -2.57 10.22 5.95
N ASN A 55 -1.91 11.38 6.04
CA ASN A 55 -2.42 12.47 6.86
C ASN A 55 -3.60 13.17 6.15
N ILE A 56 -4.74 13.32 6.85
CA ILE A 56 -5.95 13.91 6.26
C ILE A 56 -5.75 15.38 5.85
N LEU A 57 -4.94 16.14 6.58
CA LEU A 57 -4.66 17.54 6.22
C LEU A 57 -3.84 17.60 4.94
N ASP A 58 -2.84 16.73 4.79
CA ASP A 58 -2.03 16.69 3.58
C ASP A 58 -2.85 16.26 2.36
N LEU A 59 -3.73 15.27 2.50
CA LEU A 59 -4.68 14.87 1.44
C LEU A 59 -5.54 16.07 1.00
N LYS A 60 -6.10 16.82 1.96
CA LYS A 60 -6.89 18.03 1.68
C LYS A 60 -6.07 19.11 1.00
N MET A 61 -4.82 19.32 1.40
CA MET A 61 -3.92 20.29 0.77
C MET A 61 -3.58 19.93 -0.68
N HIS A 62 -3.59 18.65 -1.03
CA HIS A 62 -3.27 18.16 -2.37
C HIS A 62 -4.51 17.88 -3.24
N THR A 63 -5.70 18.36 -2.87
CA THR A 63 -6.97 18.11 -3.59
C THR A 63 -6.87 18.28 -5.12
N LEU A 64 -6.14 19.28 -5.61
CA LEU A 64 -5.99 19.54 -7.06
C LEU A 64 -5.17 18.48 -7.81
N ASN A 65 -4.35 17.70 -7.10
CA ASN A 65 -3.56 16.58 -7.62
C ASN A 65 -3.58 15.40 -6.65
N LEU A 66 -4.77 15.08 -6.14
CA LEU A 66 -4.93 14.12 -5.04
C LEU A 66 -4.37 12.74 -5.40
N LYS A 67 -4.72 12.23 -6.57
CA LYS A 67 -4.21 10.95 -7.10
C LYS A 67 -2.68 10.93 -7.19
N GLY A 68 -2.07 12.00 -7.69
CA GLY A 68 -0.62 12.10 -7.79
C GLY A 68 0.06 12.11 -6.42
N TYR A 69 -0.53 12.79 -5.44
CA TYR A 69 -0.06 12.75 -4.05
C TYR A 69 -0.19 11.34 -3.46
N ILE A 70 -1.36 10.70 -3.60
CA ILE A 70 -1.60 9.35 -3.09
C ILE A 70 -0.56 8.36 -3.65
N LEU A 71 -0.34 8.37 -4.96
CA LEU A 71 0.65 7.50 -5.61
C LEU A 71 2.07 7.75 -5.08
N GLY A 72 2.44 9.00 -4.78
CA GLY A 72 3.74 9.32 -4.20
C GLY A 72 3.89 8.87 -2.74
N VAL A 73 2.79 8.69 -1.99
CA VAL A 73 2.84 8.09 -0.65
C VAL A 73 2.97 6.57 -0.76
N TYR A 74 2.25 5.93 -1.70
CA TYR A 74 2.45 4.51 -2.02
C TYR A 74 3.89 4.19 -2.42
N GLU A 75 4.44 4.96 -3.35
CA GLU A 75 5.83 4.83 -3.80
C GLU A 75 6.80 4.82 -2.62
N LYS A 76 6.68 5.80 -1.73
CA LYS A 76 7.53 5.87 -0.53
C LYS A 76 7.33 4.68 0.41
N ALA A 77 6.09 4.24 0.63
CA ALA A 77 5.83 3.11 1.52
C ALA A 77 6.44 1.82 0.96
N ILE A 78 6.32 1.60 -0.35
CA ILE A 78 6.88 0.44 -1.05
C ILE A 78 8.41 0.52 -1.11
N GLU A 79 8.99 1.70 -1.36
CA GLU A 79 10.45 1.89 -1.34
C GLU A 79 11.07 1.70 0.05
N ASN A 80 10.28 1.89 1.11
CA ASN A 80 10.72 1.67 2.49
C ASN A 80 10.57 0.21 2.94
N PHE A 81 9.94 -0.66 2.15
CA PHE A 81 9.89 -2.09 2.45
C PHE A 81 11.29 -2.70 2.26
N ASP A 82 11.86 -3.25 3.33
CA ASP A 82 13.19 -3.85 3.33
C ASP A 82 13.09 -5.35 3.65
N VAL A 83 13.43 -6.17 2.67
CA VAL A 83 13.40 -7.64 2.76
C VAL A 83 14.28 -8.16 3.90
N ASP A 84 15.46 -7.56 4.11
CA ASP A 84 16.38 -8.00 5.15
C ASP A 84 15.82 -7.64 6.54
N GLU A 85 15.25 -6.44 6.70
CA GLU A 85 14.63 -6.02 7.96
C GLU A 85 13.42 -6.90 8.32
N GLU A 86 12.53 -7.17 7.37
CA GLU A 86 11.37 -8.05 7.55
C GLU A 86 11.79 -9.49 7.89
N PHE A 87 12.83 -10.00 7.20
CA PHE A 87 13.39 -11.30 7.52
C PHE A 87 13.93 -11.34 8.97
N GLU A 88 14.70 -10.33 9.38
CA GLU A 88 15.25 -10.25 10.75
C GLU A 88 14.16 -10.16 11.82
N MET A 89 13.05 -9.47 11.54
CA MET A 89 11.93 -9.33 12.47
C MET A 89 11.09 -10.61 12.60
N LEU A 90 10.81 -11.28 11.49
CA LEU A 90 9.84 -12.38 11.44
C LEU A 90 10.50 -13.76 11.57
N TRP A 91 11.72 -13.92 11.08
CA TRP A 91 12.34 -15.23 10.99
C TRP A 91 12.77 -15.77 12.35
N SER A 92 12.35 -17.01 12.61
CA SER A 92 12.92 -17.86 13.65
C SER A 92 13.00 -19.29 13.15
N THR A 93 13.80 -20.13 13.81
CA THR A 93 13.87 -21.55 13.47
C THR A 93 12.51 -22.23 13.69
N GLU A 94 11.78 -21.79 14.71
CA GLU A 94 10.42 -22.23 15.04
C GLU A 94 9.43 -21.83 13.95
N PHE A 95 9.47 -20.57 13.49
CA PHE A 95 8.66 -20.08 12.38
C PHE A 95 8.89 -20.90 11.10
N GLY A 96 10.15 -21.12 10.72
CA GLY A 96 10.49 -21.91 9.54
C GLY A 96 9.95 -23.34 9.62
N LYS A 97 10.09 -24.00 10.78
CA LYS A 97 9.55 -25.35 10.99
C LYS A 97 8.02 -25.39 10.98
N HIS A 98 7.36 -24.38 11.54
CA HIS A 98 5.91 -24.30 11.59
C HIS A 98 5.31 -24.14 10.19
N ASN A 99 5.92 -23.27 9.38
CA ASN A 99 5.43 -22.95 8.03
C ASN A 99 6.04 -23.84 6.93
N GLY A 100 7.04 -24.67 7.26
CA GLY A 100 7.69 -25.56 6.30
C GLY A 100 8.65 -24.84 5.35
N PHE A 101 9.19 -23.69 5.77
CA PHE A 101 10.14 -22.90 5.00
C PHE A 101 11.57 -23.10 5.50
N SER A 102 12.53 -23.04 4.59
CA SER A 102 13.92 -22.72 4.88
C SER A 102 14.12 -21.19 4.89
N PRO A 103 15.20 -20.68 5.51
CA PRO A 103 15.49 -19.24 5.50
C PRO A 103 15.51 -18.65 4.09
N ARG A 104 16.12 -19.39 3.16
CA ARG A 104 16.25 -18.97 1.76
C ARG A 104 14.91 -18.91 1.04
N GLU A 105 14.00 -19.84 1.32
CA GLU A 105 12.66 -19.82 0.73
C GLU A 105 11.85 -18.64 1.26
N PHE A 106 11.98 -18.31 2.54
CA PHE A 106 11.29 -17.15 3.11
C PHE A 106 11.81 -15.83 2.57
N ILE A 107 13.13 -15.66 2.43
CA ILE A 107 13.71 -14.48 1.76
C ILE A 107 13.17 -14.34 0.34
N ARG A 108 13.14 -15.44 -0.43
CA ARG A 108 12.61 -15.40 -1.80
C ARG A 108 11.14 -14.98 -1.83
N ILE A 109 10.33 -15.44 -0.88
CA ILE A 109 8.93 -15.02 -0.75
C ILE A 109 8.82 -13.51 -0.53
N LEU A 110 9.63 -12.94 0.35
CA LEU A 110 9.66 -11.49 0.60
C LEU A 110 10.13 -10.71 -0.64
N GLU A 111 11.13 -11.22 -1.38
CA GLU A 111 11.59 -10.63 -2.65
C GLU A 111 10.50 -10.66 -3.73
N GLU A 112 9.74 -11.76 -3.83
CA GLU A 112 8.62 -11.91 -4.76
C GLU A 112 7.49 -10.92 -4.44
N ASP A 113 7.16 -10.74 -3.16
CA ASP A 113 6.14 -9.78 -2.70
C ASP A 113 6.59 -8.32 -2.90
N GLU A 114 7.86 -8.00 -2.62
CA GLU A 114 8.43 -6.68 -2.91
C GLU A 114 8.35 -6.37 -4.41
N ALA A 115 8.71 -7.33 -5.26
CA ALA A 115 8.62 -7.18 -6.71
C ALA A 115 7.18 -6.95 -7.16
N TYR A 116 6.21 -7.70 -6.59
CA TYR A 116 4.79 -7.51 -6.86
C TYR A 116 4.35 -6.05 -6.61
N PHE A 117 4.67 -5.48 -5.43
CA PHE A 117 4.30 -4.10 -5.12
C PHE A 117 4.93 -3.09 -6.09
N LYS A 118 6.21 -3.26 -6.43
CA LYS A 118 6.93 -2.39 -7.37
C LYS A 118 6.36 -2.50 -8.79
N GLU A 119 5.99 -3.70 -9.24
CA GLU A 119 5.41 -3.92 -10.57
C GLU A 119 4.06 -3.23 -10.70
N GLN A 120 3.15 -3.40 -9.73
CA GLN A 120 1.83 -2.74 -9.77
C GLN A 120 1.94 -1.22 -9.87
N LEU A 121 2.87 -0.62 -9.12
CA LEU A 121 3.09 0.83 -9.17
C LEU A 121 3.65 1.28 -10.54
N ASN A 122 4.63 0.54 -11.08
CA ASN A 122 5.24 0.85 -12.37
C ASN A 122 4.25 0.71 -13.54
N GLU A 123 3.38 -0.31 -13.51
CA GLU A 123 2.37 -0.51 -14.55
C GLU A 123 1.43 0.69 -14.66
N LEU A 124 0.92 1.20 -13.54
CA LEU A 124 0.03 2.35 -13.54
C LEU A 124 0.73 3.65 -13.95
N GLN A 125 2.00 3.82 -13.58
CA GLN A 125 2.79 5.00 -13.98
C GLN A 125 3.07 5.01 -15.50
N ASN A 126 3.28 3.85 -16.12
CA ASN A 126 3.57 3.70 -17.55
C ASN A 126 2.33 3.73 -18.47
N GLN A 127 1.12 3.72 -17.91
CA GLN A 127 -0.15 3.86 -18.66
C GLN A 127 -0.52 5.33 -18.97
N LYS A 128 0.30 6.31 -18.55
CA LYS A 128 0.14 7.75 -18.81
C LYS A 128 0.81 8.22 -20.10
#